data_AF-A0A425W0M5-F1
#
_entry.id   AF-A0A425W0M5-F1
#
_cell.length_a   1.000
_cell.length_b   1.000
_cell.length_c   1.000
_cell.angle_alpha   90.00
_cell.angle_beta   90.00
_cell.angle_gamma   90.00
#
_symmetry.space_group_name_H-M   'P 1'
#
loop_
_entity.id
_entity.type
_entity.pdbx_description
1 polymer ?
#
loop_
_entity_poly.entity_id
_entity_poly.type
_entity_poly.pdbx_seq_one_letter_code
_entity_poly.pdbx_strand_id
1 'polypeptide(L)'
;MQGRASTTRPVASLRDSSACSDRKADTTSTEVLKAAQEVRDAISGGLRVALCCNGSLESILSGVGIGYLAHAPARKLRLCKAEAAQPALDERLVNVPAASLDGTVAFATRVYRGFERRVSAGCPLKRSGSCPAHCKGSCATRLALAAANDDDGVPQAIHEYVRLGFQVGPQIRNMLSDATVARLDTLARYTLTECEHTRQFARFSLLEDGSYFCSFRPKADTIPLTGGYFAARMRDEKFCMVDPAHLVVALHEPGQRRCSVSRVDPDLCGELASASTQTAEGEKYVHAMWRRFYDSVGLDGRDASQRGYGLRAHWMPKRFWGGLVELSPEALDPGAVVPAAYSPTGRGHTKAAVPHLGQGTAESQT
;
A
#
# COMPACT_ATOMS: atom_id res chain seq x y z
N MET A 1 -35.91 59.24 50.89
CA MET A 1 -35.61 59.60 49.49
C MET A 1 -34.21 59.07 49.18
N GLN A 2 -34.14 57.92 48.50
CA GLN A 2 -33.64 57.81 47.10
C GLN A 2 -32.20 58.35 46.98
N GLY A 3 -31.14 57.59 46.76
CA GLY A 3 -30.98 56.35 46.00
C GLY A 3 -29.87 56.62 44.97
N ARG A 4 -28.90 55.71 44.80
CA ARG A 4 -28.15 55.56 43.54
C ARG A 4 -27.51 54.19 43.47
N ALA A 5 -27.84 53.50 42.38
CA ALA A 5 -27.62 52.10 42.13
C ALA A 5 -26.20 51.81 41.63
N SER A 6 -25.65 50.67 42.07
CA SER A 6 -24.44 50.05 41.56
C SER A 6 -24.79 49.17 40.34
N THR A 7 -24.20 49.47 39.19
CA THR A 7 -24.31 48.69 37.95
C THR A 7 -23.15 47.71 37.86
N THR A 8 -23.27 46.53 38.47
CA THR A 8 -22.47 45.35 38.11
C THR A 8 -23.38 44.13 38.15
N ARG A 9 -23.65 43.53 36.98
CA ARG A 9 -24.26 42.20 36.87
C ARG A 9 -23.12 41.19 36.67
N PRO A 10 -22.90 40.24 37.57
CA PRO A 10 -22.14 39.04 37.25
C PRO A 10 -23.08 38.05 36.57
N VAL A 11 -22.69 37.60 35.38
CA VAL A 11 -23.37 36.50 34.67
C VAL A 11 -23.06 35.21 35.41
N ALA A 12 -24.09 34.62 36.00
CA ALA A 12 -24.03 33.33 36.67
C ALA A 12 -23.76 32.21 35.65
N SER A 13 -22.70 31.44 35.92
CA SER A 13 -22.45 30.13 35.31
C SER A 13 -23.48 29.14 35.84
N LEU A 14 -24.56 28.94 35.11
CA LEU A 14 -25.46 27.81 35.33
C LEU A 14 -24.98 26.62 34.50
N ARG A 15 -24.53 25.60 35.24
CA ARG A 15 -24.46 24.21 34.76
C ARG A 15 -25.87 23.82 34.33
N ASP A 16 -26.04 23.51 33.05
CA ASP A 16 -27.13 22.64 32.62
C ASP A 16 -26.53 21.35 32.05
N SER A 17 -26.87 20.29 32.77
CA SER A 17 -26.65 18.91 32.44
C SER A 17 -27.50 18.55 31.23
N SER A 18 -26.89 18.36 30.07
CA SER A 18 -27.53 17.62 28.98
C SER A 18 -26.62 16.48 28.58
N ALA A 19 -26.91 15.33 29.20
CA ALA A 19 -26.47 14.03 28.75
C ALA A 19 -27.16 13.75 27.41
N CYS A 20 -26.60 14.25 26.31
CA CYS A 20 -26.91 13.73 24.98
C CYS A 20 -25.98 12.54 24.73
N SER A 21 -26.42 11.36 25.16
CA SER A 21 -25.85 10.11 24.72
C SER A 21 -26.17 9.94 23.23
N ASP A 22 -25.28 10.44 22.37
CA ASP A 22 -25.30 10.16 20.93
C ASP A 22 -25.05 8.66 20.71
N ARG A 23 -26.13 7.87 20.74
CA ARG A 23 -26.16 6.54 20.15
C ARG A 23 -26.05 6.73 18.64
N LYS A 24 -24.84 6.66 18.09
CA LYS A 24 -24.63 6.52 16.64
C LYS A 24 -25.45 5.33 16.17
N ALA A 25 -26.54 5.60 15.46
CA ALA A 25 -27.40 4.59 14.86
C ALA A 25 -26.55 3.64 14.01
N ASP A 26 -26.75 2.35 14.24
CA ASP A 26 -26.01 1.25 13.63
C ASP A 26 -26.52 1.03 12.20
N THR A 27 -26.16 1.91 11.26
CA THR A 27 -26.59 1.84 9.85
C THR A 27 -25.80 0.76 9.12
N THR A 28 -26.04 -0.51 9.47
CA THR A 28 -25.62 -1.65 8.65
C THR A 28 -26.47 -1.62 7.36
N SER A 29 -25.82 -1.58 6.20
CA SER A 29 -26.49 -1.50 4.89
C SER A 29 -27.52 -2.62 4.70
N THR A 30 -28.69 -2.30 4.14
CA THR A 30 -29.75 -3.27 3.80
C THR A 30 -29.23 -4.42 2.95
N GLU A 31 -28.29 -4.14 2.02
CA GLU A 31 -27.68 -5.16 1.17
C GLU A 31 -26.82 -6.16 1.96
N VAL A 32 -26.10 -5.67 2.98
CA VAL A 32 -25.29 -6.52 3.87
C VAL A 32 -26.20 -7.44 4.69
N LEU A 33 -27.34 -6.92 5.17
CA LEU A 33 -28.31 -7.72 5.92
C LEU A 33 -28.99 -8.77 5.03
N LYS A 34 -29.32 -8.43 3.79
CA LYS A 34 -29.87 -9.36 2.80
C LYS A 34 -28.89 -10.49 2.49
N ALA A 35 -27.62 -10.17 2.25
CA ALA A 35 -26.58 -11.19 2.05
C ALA A 35 -26.41 -12.09 3.29
N ALA A 36 -26.43 -11.52 4.49
CA ALA A 36 -26.36 -12.31 5.72
C ALA A 36 -27.58 -13.23 5.93
N GLN A 37 -28.78 -12.79 5.51
CA GLN A 37 -29.98 -13.61 5.54
C GLN A 37 -29.88 -14.77 4.53
N GLU A 38 -29.41 -14.53 3.31
CA GLU A 38 -29.20 -15.60 2.31
C GLU A 38 -28.20 -16.65 2.80
N VAL A 39 -27.10 -16.23 3.43
CA VAL A 39 -26.12 -17.15 4.06
C VAL A 39 -26.79 -17.99 5.15
N ARG A 40 -27.62 -17.38 5.99
CA ARG A 40 -28.32 -18.06 7.09
C ARG A 40 -29.29 -19.11 6.55
N ASP A 41 -30.05 -18.76 5.52
CA ASP A 41 -31.04 -19.65 4.90
C ASP A 41 -30.38 -20.84 4.18
N ALA A 42 -29.25 -20.61 3.51
CA ALA A 42 -28.48 -21.70 2.90
C ALA A 42 -27.95 -22.68 3.96
N ILE A 43 -27.42 -22.17 5.08
CA ILE A 43 -26.87 -23.00 6.15
C ILE A 43 -27.98 -23.77 6.88
N SER A 44 -29.15 -23.16 7.11
CA SER A 44 -30.30 -23.83 7.72
C SER A 44 -30.86 -24.93 6.82
N GLY A 45 -30.79 -24.76 5.50
CA GLY A 45 -31.06 -25.78 4.49
C GLY A 45 -30.01 -26.89 4.39
N GLY A 46 -28.97 -26.88 5.24
CA GLY A 46 -27.94 -27.91 5.29
C GLY A 46 -26.75 -27.70 4.34
N LEU A 47 -26.80 -26.69 3.48
CA LEU A 47 -25.73 -26.39 2.52
C LEU A 47 -24.52 -25.75 3.20
N ARG A 48 -23.38 -25.78 2.51
CA ARG A 48 -22.23 -24.91 2.75
C ARG A 48 -22.39 -23.63 1.93
N VAL A 49 -21.65 -22.59 2.29
CA VAL A 49 -21.65 -21.32 1.56
C VAL A 49 -20.23 -20.91 1.18
N ALA A 50 -20.06 -20.51 -0.08
CA ALA A 50 -18.90 -19.77 -0.55
C ALA A 50 -19.32 -18.31 -0.81
N LEU A 51 -18.73 -17.40 -0.04
CA LEU A 51 -18.90 -15.96 -0.23
C LEU A 51 -17.91 -15.46 -1.28
N CYS A 52 -18.43 -14.95 -2.37
CA CYS A 52 -17.66 -14.41 -3.48
C CYS A 52 -17.32 -12.94 -3.23
N CYS A 53 -16.03 -12.63 -3.20
CA CYS A 53 -15.46 -11.30 -2.99
C CYS A 53 -14.81 -10.78 -4.27
N ASN A 54 -14.70 -9.46 -4.41
CA ASN A 54 -14.03 -8.81 -5.55
C ASN A 54 -12.51 -8.63 -5.35
N GLY A 55 -11.91 -9.34 -4.38
CA GLY A 55 -10.49 -9.26 -4.05
C GLY A 55 -10.06 -8.08 -3.17
N SER A 56 -10.86 -7.01 -3.05
CA SER A 56 -10.51 -5.86 -2.20
C SER A 56 -10.58 -6.22 -0.71
N LEU A 57 -9.76 -5.55 0.12
CA LEU A 57 -9.79 -5.75 1.57
C LEU A 57 -11.18 -5.46 2.14
N GLU A 58 -11.86 -4.43 1.65
CA GLU A 58 -13.20 -4.04 2.07
C GLU A 58 -14.23 -5.14 1.77
N SER A 59 -14.16 -5.74 0.58
CA SER A 59 -15.05 -6.84 0.20
C SER A 59 -14.78 -8.09 1.04
N ILE A 60 -13.51 -8.45 1.25
CA ILE A 60 -13.14 -9.61 2.07
C ILE A 60 -13.64 -9.41 3.51
N LEU A 61 -13.37 -8.26 4.12
CA LEU A 61 -13.81 -7.95 5.49
C LEU A 61 -15.35 -7.87 5.61
N SER A 62 -16.03 -7.38 4.58
CA SER A 62 -17.50 -7.44 4.52
C SER A 62 -17.98 -8.89 4.50
N GLY A 63 -17.34 -9.76 3.72
CA GLY A 63 -17.64 -11.20 3.72
C GLY A 63 -17.45 -11.83 5.11
N VAL A 64 -16.35 -11.49 5.80
CA VAL A 64 -16.13 -11.94 7.18
C VAL A 64 -17.25 -11.47 8.11
N GLY A 65 -17.61 -10.17 8.03
CA GLY A 65 -18.68 -9.59 8.83
C GLY A 65 -20.05 -10.21 8.55
N ILE A 66 -20.38 -10.47 7.28
CA ILE A 66 -21.60 -11.17 6.86
C ILE A 66 -21.65 -12.56 7.49
N GLY A 67 -20.54 -13.30 7.49
CA GLY A 67 -20.43 -14.59 8.17
C GLY A 67 -20.74 -14.52 9.67
N TYR A 68 -20.30 -13.45 10.35
CA TYR A 68 -20.65 -13.21 11.77
C TYR A 68 -22.13 -12.87 11.96
N LEU A 69 -22.71 -12.00 11.13
CA LEU A 69 -24.14 -11.63 11.20
C LEU A 69 -25.07 -12.82 10.91
N ALA A 70 -24.65 -13.73 10.04
CA ALA A 70 -25.36 -14.95 9.74
C ALA A 70 -25.20 -16.02 10.85
N HIS A 71 -24.35 -15.80 11.85
CA HIS A 71 -23.92 -16.81 12.84
C HIS A 71 -23.36 -18.08 12.17
N ALA A 72 -22.67 -17.91 11.04
CA ALA A 72 -22.15 -19.03 10.26
C ALA A 72 -20.96 -19.71 10.97
N PRO A 73 -21.00 -21.03 11.21
CA PRO A 73 -19.85 -21.75 11.75
C PRO A 73 -18.73 -21.79 10.71
N ALA A 74 -17.47 -21.71 11.17
CA ALA A 74 -16.30 -21.59 10.30
C ALA A 74 -16.19 -22.71 9.24
N ARG A 75 -16.64 -23.93 9.57
CA ARG A 75 -16.62 -25.09 8.65
C ARG A 75 -17.68 -25.04 7.54
N LYS A 76 -18.72 -24.20 7.68
CA LYS A 76 -19.82 -24.08 6.70
C LYS A 76 -19.66 -22.87 5.77
N LEU A 77 -18.67 -22.02 6.02
CA LEU A 77 -18.47 -20.78 5.29
C LEU A 77 -17.00 -20.67 4.85
N ARG A 78 -16.79 -20.44 3.56
CA ARG A 78 -15.49 -20.01 3.03
C ARG A 78 -15.65 -18.73 2.22
N LEU A 79 -14.57 -17.97 2.09
CA LEU A 79 -14.49 -16.83 1.17
C LEU A 79 -13.61 -17.21 -0.03
N CYS A 80 -13.96 -16.71 -1.21
CA CYS A 80 -13.15 -16.85 -2.41
C CYS A 80 -13.30 -15.62 -3.32
N LYS A 81 -12.37 -15.44 -4.25
CA LYS A 81 -12.56 -14.46 -5.32
C LYS A 81 -13.70 -14.91 -6.23
N ALA A 82 -14.51 -13.96 -6.71
CA ALA A 82 -15.64 -14.26 -7.58
C ALA A 82 -15.21 -14.94 -8.90
N GLU A 83 -14.09 -14.50 -9.48
CA GLU A 83 -13.53 -15.03 -10.72
C GLU A 83 -12.90 -16.43 -10.59
N ALA A 84 -12.44 -16.78 -9.39
CA ALA A 84 -11.87 -18.09 -9.08
C ALA A 84 -12.86 -19.02 -8.35
N ALA A 85 -14.15 -18.63 -8.27
CA ALA A 85 -15.14 -19.37 -7.50
C ALA A 85 -15.53 -20.68 -8.21
N GLN A 86 -15.11 -21.80 -7.62
CA GLN A 86 -15.55 -23.13 -8.03
C GLN A 86 -16.42 -23.74 -6.91
N PRO A 87 -17.76 -23.83 -7.08
CA PRO A 87 -18.65 -24.39 -6.07
C PRO A 87 -18.58 -25.92 -6.03
N ALA A 88 -18.65 -26.48 -4.82
CA ALA A 88 -18.95 -27.90 -4.63
C ALA A 88 -20.46 -28.17 -4.77
N LEU A 89 -20.84 -29.45 -4.98
CA LEU A 89 -22.25 -29.85 -5.13
C LEU A 89 -23.12 -29.46 -3.91
N ASP A 90 -22.55 -29.43 -2.71
CA ASP A 90 -23.22 -29.08 -1.46
C ASP A 90 -23.03 -27.60 -1.07
N GLU A 91 -22.62 -26.74 -2.01
CA GLU A 91 -22.23 -25.37 -1.75
C GLU A 91 -23.04 -24.34 -2.54
N ARG A 92 -23.58 -23.36 -1.82
CA ARG A 92 -24.27 -22.20 -2.39
C ARG A 92 -23.29 -21.04 -2.55
N LEU A 93 -23.26 -20.43 -3.73
CA LEU A 93 -22.56 -19.17 -3.95
C LEU A 93 -23.41 -18.00 -3.48
N VAL A 94 -22.82 -17.10 -2.70
CA VAL A 94 -23.45 -15.84 -2.29
C VAL A 94 -22.45 -14.71 -2.57
N ASN A 95 -22.89 -13.64 -3.23
CA ASN A 95 -22.02 -12.51 -3.54
C ASN A 95 -21.98 -11.53 -2.36
N VAL A 96 -20.78 -11.06 -2.02
CA VAL A 96 -20.63 -9.93 -1.12
C VAL A 96 -21.08 -8.66 -1.86
N PRO A 97 -21.91 -7.79 -1.26
CA PRO A 97 -22.30 -6.51 -1.85
C PRO A 97 -21.09 -5.69 -2.29
N ALA A 98 -21.24 -4.92 -3.36
CA ALA A 98 -20.14 -4.14 -3.92
C ALA A 98 -19.54 -3.17 -2.89
N ALA A 99 -18.20 -3.10 -2.87
CA ALA A 99 -17.45 -2.18 -2.02
C ALA A 99 -17.57 -0.71 -2.47
N SER A 100 -18.20 -0.41 -3.61
CA SER A 100 -18.48 0.97 -4.04
C SER A 100 -19.65 1.61 -3.30
N LEU A 101 -20.42 0.83 -2.54
CA LEU A 101 -21.50 1.34 -1.71
C LEU A 101 -20.92 1.84 -0.38
N ASP A 102 -21.14 3.11 -0.05
CA ASP A 102 -20.67 3.74 1.20
C ASP A 102 -21.00 2.91 2.45
N GLY A 103 -22.18 2.26 2.46
CA GLY A 103 -22.61 1.38 3.55
C GLY A 103 -21.76 0.11 3.70
N THR A 104 -21.27 -0.48 2.61
CA THR A 104 -20.39 -1.66 2.63
C THR A 104 -19.00 -1.28 3.15
N VAL A 105 -18.46 -0.15 2.69
CA VAL A 105 -17.15 0.37 3.16
C VAL A 105 -17.21 0.70 4.65
N ALA A 106 -18.27 1.35 5.11
CA ALA A 106 -18.47 1.64 6.53
C ALA A 106 -18.55 0.35 7.36
N PHE A 107 -19.23 -0.67 6.86
CA PHE A 107 -19.32 -1.98 7.50
C PHE A 107 -17.96 -2.69 7.57
N ALA A 108 -17.23 -2.77 6.45
CA ALA A 108 -15.87 -3.32 6.41
C ALA A 108 -14.92 -2.60 7.37
N THR A 109 -15.00 -1.27 7.41
CA THR A 109 -14.21 -0.43 8.33
C THR A 109 -14.55 -0.75 9.78
N ARG A 110 -15.82 -1.01 10.11
CA ARG A 110 -16.25 -1.42 11.46
C ARG A 110 -15.65 -2.78 11.82
N VAL A 111 -15.66 -3.75 10.90
CA VAL A 111 -15.02 -5.07 11.09
C VAL A 111 -13.51 -4.91 11.32
N TYR A 112 -12.83 -4.14 10.47
CA TYR A 112 -11.40 -3.86 10.60
C TYR A 112 -11.05 -3.24 11.97
N ARG A 113 -11.73 -2.15 12.35
CA ARG A 113 -11.50 -1.47 13.63
C ARG A 113 -11.87 -2.34 14.83
N GLY A 114 -12.88 -3.20 14.69
CA GLY A 114 -13.24 -4.20 15.71
C GLY A 114 -12.11 -5.20 15.92
N PHE A 115 -11.61 -5.76 14.82
CA PHE A 115 -10.49 -6.70 14.82
C PHE A 115 -9.23 -6.07 15.41
N GLU A 116 -8.85 -4.89 14.90
CA GLU A 116 -7.68 -4.13 15.36
C GLU A 116 -7.75 -3.87 16.87
N ARG A 117 -8.89 -3.41 17.40
CA ARG A 117 -9.07 -3.21 18.85
C ARG A 117 -8.92 -4.51 19.63
N ARG A 118 -9.46 -5.61 19.13
CA ARG A 118 -9.42 -6.92 19.80
C ARG A 118 -8.00 -7.48 19.87
N VAL A 119 -7.24 -7.44 18.77
CA VAL A 119 -5.88 -7.98 18.72
C VAL A 119 -4.82 -7.04 19.30
N SER A 120 -5.10 -5.74 19.37
CA SER A 120 -4.19 -4.75 19.97
C SER A 120 -4.40 -4.57 21.48
N ALA A 121 -5.42 -5.20 22.07
CA ALA A 121 -5.65 -5.13 23.51
C ALA A 121 -4.37 -5.56 24.27
N GLY A 122 -3.93 -4.73 25.20
CA GLY A 122 -2.70 -4.96 25.95
C GLY A 122 -1.41 -5.05 25.12
N CYS A 123 -1.32 -4.58 23.85
CA CYS A 123 0.01 -4.46 23.21
C CYS A 123 0.80 -3.38 23.98
N PRO A 124 1.97 -3.71 24.56
CA PRO A 124 2.79 -2.75 25.32
C PRO A 124 3.21 -1.55 24.46
N LEU A 125 3.22 -1.71 23.14
CA LEU A 125 3.68 -0.72 22.16
C LEU A 125 2.58 0.26 21.72
N LYS A 126 1.32 0.02 22.12
CA LYS A 126 0.23 0.99 21.93
C LYS A 126 0.44 2.27 22.76
N ARG A 127 1.25 2.20 23.82
CA ARG A 127 1.54 3.32 24.73
C ARG A 127 2.66 4.25 24.25
N SER A 128 3.55 3.81 23.37
CA SER A 128 4.80 4.53 23.04
C SER A 128 4.86 5.18 21.66
N GLY A 129 3.80 5.08 20.83
CA GLY A 129 3.77 5.68 19.49
C GLY A 129 4.79 5.12 18.48
N SER A 130 5.68 4.20 18.89
CA SER A 130 6.59 3.47 18.02
C SER A 130 6.94 2.12 18.65
N CYS A 131 7.01 1.09 17.81
CA CYS A 131 7.43 -0.26 18.19
C CYS A 131 8.76 -0.63 17.54
N PRO A 132 9.78 -1.02 18.33
CA PRO A 132 10.91 -1.78 17.84
C PRO A 132 10.53 -3.26 17.76
N ALA A 133 10.74 -3.85 16.58
CA ALA A 133 10.65 -5.27 16.19
C ALA A 133 9.45 -6.09 16.76
N HIS A 134 8.48 -6.38 15.87
CA HIS A 134 7.30 -7.28 15.98
C HIS A 134 5.87 -6.76 16.31
N CYS A 135 5.61 -5.57 16.87
CA CYS A 135 4.24 -4.98 16.96
C CYS A 135 4.19 -3.49 16.47
N LYS A 136 4.51 -3.22 15.20
CA LYS A 136 4.16 -1.94 14.52
C LYS A 136 2.70 -1.95 14.00
N GLY A 137 1.69 -2.07 14.87
CA GLY A 137 0.29 -2.24 14.40
C GLY A 137 0.07 -3.50 13.54
N SER A 138 0.98 -4.47 13.66
CA SER A 138 1.33 -5.42 12.60
C SER A 138 0.27 -6.48 12.32
N CYS A 139 -0.59 -6.84 13.26
CA CYS A 139 -1.57 -7.92 13.05
C CYS A 139 -2.73 -7.50 12.14
N ALA A 140 -3.21 -6.25 12.26
CA ALA A 140 -4.27 -5.73 11.40
C ALA A 140 -3.69 -5.21 10.08
N THR A 141 -2.52 -4.55 10.09
CA THR A 141 -1.85 -4.09 8.87
C THR A 141 -1.49 -5.24 7.91
N ARG A 142 -1.19 -6.43 8.43
CA ARG A 142 -1.00 -7.64 7.61
C ARG A 142 -2.20 -7.98 6.74
N LEU A 143 -3.41 -7.62 7.14
CA LEU A 143 -4.60 -7.84 6.32
C LEU A 143 -4.51 -7.06 5.02
N ALA A 144 -4.08 -5.79 5.08
CA ALA A 144 -3.88 -4.97 3.88
C ALA A 144 -2.74 -5.50 3.00
N LEU A 145 -1.63 -5.93 3.62
CA LEU A 145 -0.52 -6.56 2.88
C LEU A 145 -0.94 -7.86 2.19
N ALA A 146 -1.68 -8.73 2.90
CA ALA A 146 -2.18 -9.97 2.32
C ALA A 146 -3.26 -9.71 1.25
N ALA A 147 -4.14 -8.73 1.44
CA ALA A 147 -5.17 -8.38 0.46
C ALA A 147 -4.61 -7.83 -0.85
N ALA A 148 -3.42 -7.23 -0.82
CA ALA A 148 -2.70 -6.79 -2.00
C ALA A 148 -1.93 -7.92 -2.73
N ASN A 149 -2.00 -9.17 -2.24
CA ASN A 149 -1.39 -10.32 -2.89
C ASN A 149 -2.34 -10.93 -3.94
N ASP A 150 -1.80 -11.38 -5.06
CA ASP A 150 -2.59 -11.92 -6.19
C ASP A 150 -3.07 -13.36 -5.97
N ASP A 151 -2.65 -14.05 -4.92
CA ASP A 151 -3.05 -15.44 -4.64
C ASP A 151 -4.58 -15.57 -4.41
N ASP A 152 -5.20 -16.57 -5.06
CA ASP A 152 -6.65 -16.78 -5.00
C ASP A 152 -7.14 -17.24 -3.62
N GLY A 153 -6.24 -17.74 -2.79
CA GLY A 153 -6.49 -18.15 -1.41
C GLY A 153 -6.51 -16.99 -0.41
N VAL A 154 -6.19 -15.77 -0.82
CA VAL A 154 -6.16 -14.57 0.04
C VAL A 154 -7.48 -14.32 0.80
N PRO A 155 -8.67 -14.35 0.17
CA PRO A 155 -9.93 -14.11 0.88
C PRO A 155 -10.15 -15.10 2.03
N GLN A 156 -9.85 -16.38 1.81
CA GLN A 156 -9.99 -17.41 2.83
C GLN A 156 -8.93 -17.27 3.92
N ALA A 157 -7.67 -16.98 3.57
CA ALA A 157 -6.61 -16.79 4.55
C ALA A 157 -6.92 -15.61 5.50
N ILE A 158 -7.41 -14.50 4.95
CA ILE A 158 -7.85 -13.34 5.75
C ILE A 158 -9.06 -13.72 6.61
N HIS A 159 -10.05 -14.44 6.07
CA HIS A 159 -11.21 -14.88 6.84
C HIS A 159 -10.84 -15.74 8.05
N GLU A 160 -10.02 -16.77 7.85
CA GLU A 160 -9.53 -17.65 8.91
C GLU A 160 -8.76 -16.87 9.96
N TYR A 161 -7.83 -16.02 9.53
CA TYR A 161 -7.00 -15.23 10.44
C TYR A 161 -7.82 -14.22 11.26
N VAL A 162 -8.79 -13.55 10.63
CA VAL A 162 -9.66 -12.60 11.34
C VAL A 162 -10.54 -13.33 12.35
N ARG A 163 -11.07 -14.51 12.01
CA ARG A 163 -11.83 -15.33 12.96
C ARG A 163 -10.98 -15.79 14.14
N LEU A 164 -9.79 -16.31 13.86
CA LEU A 164 -8.83 -16.72 14.89
C LEU A 164 -8.50 -15.54 15.82
N GLY A 165 -8.18 -14.37 15.25
CA GLY A 165 -7.80 -13.20 16.06
C GLY A 165 -8.97 -12.62 16.88
N PHE A 166 -10.22 -12.76 16.44
CA PHE A 166 -11.36 -12.44 17.32
C PHE A 166 -11.46 -13.40 18.51
N GLN A 167 -11.23 -14.70 18.29
CA GLN A 167 -11.24 -15.74 19.32
C GLN A 167 -10.12 -15.53 20.34
N VAL A 168 -8.85 -15.55 19.91
CA VAL A 168 -7.68 -15.53 20.82
C VAL A 168 -7.24 -14.12 21.22
N GLY A 169 -7.64 -13.10 20.46
CA GLY A 169 -7.29 -11.72 20.73
C GLY A 169 -5.79 -11.46 20.68
N PRO A 170 -5.19 -10.83 21.71
CA PRO A 170 -3.77 -10.43 21.71
C PRO A 170 -2.77 -11.57 21.56
N GLN A 171 -3.17 -12.80 21.87
CA GLN A 171 -2.30 -13.98 21.81
C GLN A 171 -1.89 -14.34 20.38
N ILE A 172 -2.67 -13.93 19.36
CA ILE A 172 -2.38 -14.22 17.94
C ILE A 172 -0.97 -13.79 17.52
N ARG A 173 -0.41 -12.75 18.16
CA ARG A 173 0.94 -12.23 17.91
C ARG A 173 2.04 -13.26 18.15
N ASN A 174 1.79 -14.22 19.05
CA ASN A 174 2.77 -15.22 19.47
C ASN A 174 2.51 -16.59 18.85
N MET A 175 1.45 -16.73 18.04
CA MET A 175 1.04 -17.99 17.42
C MET A 175 1.78 -18.23 16.09
N LEU A 176 3.10 -18.04 16.06
CA LEU A 176 3.90 -18.13 14.82
C LEU A 176 3.90 -19.53 14.18
N SER A 177 3.66 -20.57 14.98
CA SER A 177 3.57 -21.96 14.51
C SER A 177 2.17 -22.36 14.08
N ASP A 178 1.16 -21.50 14.30
CA ASP A 178 -0.20 -21.76 13.87
C ASP A 178 -0.30 -21.64 12.34
N ALA A 179 -0.90 -22.63 11.69
CA ALA A 179 -0.94 -22.70 10.23
C ALA A 179 -1.70 -21.51 9.60
N THR A 180 -2.76 -21.01 10.25
CA THR A 180 -3.52 -19.86 9.77
C THR A 180 -2.70 -18.58 9.86
N VAL A 181 -1.97 -18.39 10.97
CA VAL A 181 -1.06 -17.24 11.13
C VAL A 181 0.10 -17.30 10.14
N ALA A 182 0.76 -18.45 10.01
CA ALA A 182 1.88 -18.65 9.11
C ALA A 182 1.51 -18.44 7.64
N ARG A 183 0.30 -18.87 7.23
CA ARG A 183 -0.23 -18.65 5.88
C ARG A 183 -0.40 -17.16 5.58
N LEU A 184 -1.08 -16.41 6.45
CA LEU A 184 -1.25 -14.96 6.27
C LEU A 184 0.10 -14.24 6.28
N ASP A 185 0.99 -14.58 7.21
CA ASP A 185 2.33 -13.98 7.30
C ASP A 185 3.17 -14.22 6.04
N THR A 186 2.99 -15.36 5.38
CA THR A 186 3.67 -15.66 4.11
C THR A 186 3.16 -14.77 2.98
N LEU A 187 1.83 -14.64 2.84
CA LEU A 187 1.21 -13.72 1.86
C LEU A 187 1.65 -12.27 2.09
N ALA A 188 1.60 -11.80 3.34
CA ALA A 188 1.99 -10.44 3.70
C ALA A 188 3.49 -10.17 3.46
N ARG A 189 4.38 -11.12 3.78
CA ARG A 189 5.83 -10.99 3.53
C ARG A 189 6.15 -10.94 2.04
N TYR A 190 5.44 -11.72 1.22
CA TYR A 190 5.57 -11.66 -0.22
C TYR A 190 5.25 -10.24 -0.74
N THR A 191 4.10 -9.69 -0.35
CA THR A 191 3.71 -8.33 -0.73
C THR A 191 4.71 -7.28 -0.24
N LEU A 192 5.23 -7.42 0.99
CA LEU A 192 6.27 -6.51 1.50
C LEU A 192 7.54 -6.54 0.64
N THR A 193 7.95 -7.73 0.20
CA THR A 193 9.10 -7.89 -0.71
C THR A 193 8.84 -7.18 -2.02
N GLU A 194 7.64 -7.33 -2.58
CA GLU A 194 7.24 -6.58 -3.77
C GLU A 194 7.20 -5.07 -3.53
N CYS A 195 6.75 -4.59 -2.37
CA CYS A 195 6.82 -3.17 -2.03
C CYS A 195 8.26 -2.64 -2.02
N GLU A 196 9.23 -3.42 -1.50
CA GLU A 196 10.64 -3.02 -1.59
C GLU A 196 11.13 -2.98 -3.03
N HIS A 197 10.73 -3.94 -3.87
CA HIS A 197 11.02 -3.89 -5.30
C HIS A 197 10.46 -2.62 -5.95
N THR A 198 9.22 -2.24 -5.66
CA THR A 198 8.63 -0.98 -6.16
C THR A 198 9.45 0.22 -5.73
N ARG A 199 9.88 0.29 -4.46
CA ARG A 199 10.71 1.41 -3.96
C ARG A 199 12.10 1.48 -4.59
N GLN A 200 12.66 0.35 -4.99
CA GLN A 200 14.02 0.25 -5.54
C GLN A 200 14.05 0.41 -7.07
N PHE A 201 13.02 -0.10 -7.77
CA PHE A 201 13.02 -0.25 -9.22
C PHE A 201 12.02 0.64 -9.95
N ALA A 202 11.11 1.33 -9.26
CA ALA A 202 10.32 2.37 -9.91
C ALA A 202 11.26 3.45 -10.49
N ARG A 203 11.02 3.80 -11.76
CA ARG A 203 11.70 4.88 -12.48
C ARG A 203 10.66 5.89 -12.90
N PHE A 204 10.95 7.16 -12.63
CA PHE A 204 10.11 8.27 -13.05
C PHE A 204 10.81 8.98 -14.20
N SER A 205 10.02 9.32 -15.22
CA SER A 205 10.45 10.16 -16.32
C SER A 205 9.66 11.45 -16.34
N LEU A 206 10.32 12.57 -16.65
CA LEU A 206 9.64 13.85 -16.83
C LEU A 206 8.88 13.86 -18.17
N LEU A 207 7.60 14.21 -18.11
CA LEU A 207 6.74 14.38 -19.28
C LEU A 207 6.77 15.83 -19.80
N GLU A 208 6.31 16.02 -21.03
CA GLU A 208 6.20 17.34 -21.68
C GLU A 208 5.36 18.35 -20.88
N ASP A 209 4.37 17.88 -20.12
CA ASP A 209 3.50 18.70 -19.27
C ASP A 209 4.15 19.10 -17.93
N GLY A 210 5.40 18.68 -17.69
CA GLY A 210 6.16 18.97 -16.47
C GLY A 210 5.83 18.04 -15.30
N SER A 211 4.97 17.03 -15.47
CA SER A 211 4.72 16.00 -14.46
C SER A 211 5.68 14.82 -14.60
N TYR A 212 5.91 14.10 -13.51
CA TYR A 212 6.68 12.86 -13.53
C TYR A 212 5.77 11.65 -13.69
N PHE A 213 6.19 10.69 -14.51
CA PHE A 213 5.42 9.48 -14.77
C PHE A 213 6.23 8.22 -14.51
N CYS A 214 5.59 7.22 -13.89
CA CYS A 214 6.15 5.89 -13.67
C CYS A 214 5.12 4.82 -14.04
N SER A 215 5.47 3.90 -14.94
CA SER A 215 4.75 2.64 -15.11
C SER A 215 5.52 1.51 -14.45
N PHE A 216 4.88 0.79 -13.52
CA PHE A 216 5.52 -0.30 -12.77
C PHE A 216 4.59 -1.51 -12.69
N ARG A 217 5.11 -2.71 -13.01
CA ARG A 217 4.33 -3.98 -13.04
C ARG A 217 4.79 -4.95 -11.94
N PRO A 218 4.41 -4.73 -10.67
CA PRO A 218 4.66 -5.65 -9.56
C PRO A 218 3.81 -6.93 -9.69
N LYS A 219 4.09 -7.94 -8.86
CA LYS A 219 3.25 -9.17 -8.72
C LYS A 219 2.32 -9.12 -7.50
N ALA A 220 2.04 -7.93 -7.03
CA ALA A 220 1.16 -7.61 -5.92
C ALA A 220 0.76 -6.14 -6.09
N ASP A 221 -0.42 -5.76 -5.62
CA ASP A 221 -0.94 -4.39 -5.66
C ASP A 221 -0.16 -3.50 -4.68
N THR A 222 1.04 -3.07 -5.09
CA THR A 222 1.99 -2.36 -4.23
C THR A 222 1.78 -0.85 -4.22
N ILE A 223 1.18 -0.27 -5.25
CA ILE A 223 1.00 1.18 -5.39
C ILE A 223 0.30 1.80 -4.16
N PRO A 224 -0.83 1.26 -3.66
CA PRO A 224 -1.50 1.78 -2.47
C PRO A 224 -0.61 1.78 -1.21
N LEU A 225 0.33 0.84 -1.15
CA LEU A 225 1.22 0.61 -0.01
C LEU A 225 2.51 1.45 -0.10
N THR A 226 2.93 1.83 -1.31
CA THR A 226 4.17 2.59 -1.54
C THR A 226 3.97 4.05 -1.88
N GLY A 227 2.75 4.50 -2.23
CA GLY A 227 2.49 5.89 -2.60
C GLY A 227 3.00 6.92 -1.58
N GLY A 228 2.81 6.64 -0.28
CA GLY A 228 3.33 7.51 0.79
C GLY A 228 4.86 7.65 0.83
N TYR A 229 5.60 6.63 0.38
CA TYR A 229 7.06 6.70 0.27
C TYR A 229 7.49 7.68 -0.83
N PHE A 230 6.84 7.63 -2.00
CA PHE A 230 7.14 8.54 -3.11
C PHE A 230 6.68 9.96 -2.82
N ALA A 231 5.48 10.16 -2.30
CA ALA A 231 4.97 11.48 -1.89
C ALA A 231 5.87 12.16 -0.84
N ALA A 232 6.56 11.39 0.00
CA ALA A 232 7.51 11.94 0.97
C ALA A 232 8.83 12.39 0.34
N ARG A 233 9.29 11.72 -0.73
CA ARG A 233 10.60 11.95 -1.38
C ARG A 233 10.53 12.94 -2.53
N MET A 234 9.41 12.97 -3.25
CA MET A 234 9.12 13.85 -4.37
C MET A 234 7.99 14.80 -3.98
N ARG A 235 8.10 15.44 -2.80
CA ARG A 235 7.01 16.20 -2.19
C ARG A 235 6.56 17.38 -3.04
N ASP A 236 7.51 18.05 -3.70
CA ASP A 236 7.25 19.27 -4.46
C ASP A 236 6.98 18.99 -5.95
N GLU A 237 7.11 17.72 -6.36
CA GLU A 237 6.88 17.30 -7.73
C GLU A 237 5.42 16.89 -7.91
N LYS A 238 4.89 17.06 -9.12
CA LYS A 238 3.62 16.43 -9.53
C LYS A 238 3.96 15.09 -10.18
N PHE A 239 3.34 14.00 -9.74
CA PHE A 239 3.61 12.70 -10.35
C PHE A 239 2.41 11.76 -10.46
N CYS A 240 2.50 10.86 -11.44
CA CYS A 240 1.58 9.76 -11.68
C CYS A 240 2.34 8.43 -11.68
N MET A 241 1.87 7.46 -10.91
CA MET A 241 2.32 6.08 -10.97
C MET A 241 1.17 5.20 -11.45
N VAL A 242 1.44 4.34 -12.42
CA VAL A 242 0.47 3.40 -12.97
C VAL A 242 0.97 1.98 -12.79
N ASP A 243 0.08 1.11 -12.33
CA ASP A 243 0.24 -0.34 -12.32
C ASP A 243 -0.74 -0.96 -13.32
N PRO A 244 -0.27 -1.29 -14.54
CA PRO A 244 -1.11 -1.91 -15.56
C PRO A 244 -1.57 -3.32 -15.23
N ALA A 245 -0.91 -4.03 -14.30
CA ALA A 245 -1.29 -5.39 -13.94
C ALA A 245 -2.53 -5.40 -13.03
N HIS A 246 -2.62 -4.43 -12.12
CA HIS A 246 -3.71 -4.33 -11.15
C HIS A 246 -4.71 -3.20 -11.47
N LEU A 247 -4.47 -2.44 -12.55
CA LEU A 247 -5.27 -1.27 -12.96
C LEU A 247 -5.38 -0.23 -11.84
N VAL A 248 -4.26 0.05 -11.18
CA VAL A 248 -4.17 1.00 -10.08
C VAL A 248 -3.33 2.20 -10.48
N VAL A 249 -3.80 3.38 -10.12
CA VAL A 249 -3.11 4.64 -10.34
C VAL A 249 -2.93 5.38 -9.03
N ALA A 250 -1.72 5.92 -8.80
CA ALA A 250 -1.45 6.88 -7.75
C ALA A 250 -1.10 8.24 -8.35
N LEU A 251 -1.84 9.26 -7.95
CA LEU A 251 -1.64 10.66 -8.34
C LEU A 251 -1.15 11.45 -7.14
N HIS A 252 -0.13 12.26 -7.34
CA HIS A 252 0.40 13.15 -6.33
C HIS A 252 0.49 14.58 -6.86
N GLU A 253 0.06 15.51 -6.02
CA GLU A 253 0.12 16.94 -6.27
C GLU A 253 1.17 17.59 -5.36
N PRO A 254 1.86 18.65 -5.81
CA PRO A 254 2.88 19.33 -5.02
C PRO A 254 2.43 19.71 -3.61
N GLY A 255 3.30 19.48 -2.63
CA GLY A 255 3.07 19.75 -1.22
C GLY A 255 2.22 18.70 -0.49
N GLN A 256 1.59 17.75 -1.20
CA GLN A 256 0.77 16.72 -0.57
C GLN A 256 1.62 15.65 0.13
N ARG A 257 1.16 15.20 1.30
CA ARG A 257 1.84 14.14 2.08
C ARG A 257 1.52 12.73 1.59
N ARG A 258 0.49 12.56 0.76
CA ARG A 258 -0.03 11.27 0.31
C ARG A 258 -0.49 11.39 -1.13
N CYS A 259 -0.42 10.29 -1.86
CA CYS A 259 -1.06 10.15 -3.17
C CYS A 259 -2.57 9.92 -3.01
N SER A 260 -3.34 10.39 -3.97
CA SER A 260 -4.68 9.89 -4.27
C SER A 260 -4.53 8.59 -5.04
N VAL A 261 -5.18 7.52 -4.60
CA VAL A 261 -5.07 6.19 -5.22
C VAL A 261 -6.44 5.75 -5.69
N SER A 262 -6.53 5.35 -6.96
CA SER A 262 -7.77 4.94 -7.60
C SER A 262 -7.55 3.70 -8.45
N ARG A 263 -8.59 2.87 -8.58
CA ARG A 263 -8.67 1.87 -9.64
C ARG A 263 -9.24 2.50 -10.89
N VAL A 264 -8.72 2.09 -12.04
CA VAL A 264 -9.14 2.56 -13.36
C VAL A 264 -9.60 1.37 -14.20
N ASP A 265 -10.34 1.63 -15.27
CA ASP A 265 -10.62 0.61 -16.27
C ASP A 265 -9.39 0.35 -17.16
N PRO A 266 -9.36 -0.77 -17.91
CA PRO A 266 -8.25 -1.11 -18.80
C PRO A 266 -7.95 -0.06 -19.86
N ASP A 267 -8.97 0.63 -20.39
CA ASP A 267 -8.83 1.58 -21.49
C ASP A 267 -8.09 2.83 -20.98
N LEU A 268 -8.56 3.41 -19.88
CA LEU A 268 -7.90 4.54 -19.22
C LEU A 268 -6.50 4.16 -18.73
N CYS A 269 -6.30 2.93 -18.24
CA CYS A 269 -4.97 2.46 -17.86
C CYS A 269 -4.01 2.40 -19.05
N GLY A 270 -4.49 1.92 -20.20
CA GLY A 270 -3.75 1.89 -21.45
C GLY A 270 -3.37 3.29 -21.95
N GLU A 271 -4.32 4.23 -21.91
CA GLU A 271 -4.10 5.64 -22.24
C GLU A 271 -3.02 6.26 -21.33
N LEU A 272 -3.15 6.12 -20.01
CA LEU A 272 -2.15 6.62 -19.07
C LEU A 272 -0.78 5.96 -19.26
N ALA A 273 -0.72 4.65 -19.53
CA ALA A 273 0.53 3.96 -19.80
C ALA A 273 1.23 4.49 -21.06
N SER A 274 0.46 4.89 -22.08
CA SER A 274 0.99 5.49 -23.31
C SER A 274 1.62 6.87 -23.08
N ALA A 275 1.21 7.60 -22.02
CA ALA A 275 1.83 8.89 -21.67
C ALA A 275 3.35 8.76 -21.41
N SER A 276 3.84 7.56 -21.07
CA SER A 276 5.28 7.29 -20.94
C SER A 276 6.10 7.60 -22.20
N THR A 277 5.47 7.69 -23.37
CA THR A 277 6.16 8.04 -24.63
C THR A 277 6.30 9.55 -24.84
N GLN A 278 5.56 10.37 -24.10
CA GLN A 278 5.53 11.84 -24.22
C GLN A 278 6.50 12.49 -23.23
N THR A 279 7.77 12.06 -23.29
CA THR A 279 8.82 12.56 -22.39
C THR A 279 9.27 13.96 -22.80
N ALA A 280 9.60 14.80 -21.82
CA ALA A 280 10.18 16.11 -22.07
C ALA A 280 11.45 16.01 -22.93
N GLU A 281 11.72 17.04 -23.75
CA GLU A 281 12.83 17.06 -24.73
C GLU A 281 14.20 16.73 -24.10
N GLY A 282 14.44 17.22 -22.88
CA GLY A 282 15.67 16.99 -22.12
C GLY A 282 15.76 15.67 -21.36
N GLU A 283 14.69 14.87 -21.34
CA GLU A 283 14.60 13.66 -20.51
C GLU A 283 15.53 12.55 -21.03
N LYS A 284 15.73 12.45 -22.35
CA LYS A 284 16.68 11.52 -22.96
C LYS A 284 18.11 11.73 -22.44
N TYR A 285 18.51 12.99 -22.26
CA TYR A 285 19.80 13.34 -21.68
C TYR A 285 19.92 12.82 -20.25
N VAL A 286 18.87 12.95 -19.44
CA VAL A 286 18.83 12.45 -18.06
C VAL A 286 18.93 10.92 -18.02
N HIS A 287 18.22 10.22 -18.91
CA HIS A 287 18.32 8.75 -19.01
C HIS A 287 19.74 8.31 -19.38
N ALA A 288 20.36 8.96 -20.36
CA ALA A 288 21.73 8.66 -20.75
C ALA A 288 22.74 8.97 -19.65
N MET A 289 22.55 10.07 -18.92
CA MET A 289 23.37 10.41 -17.76
C MET A 289 23.24 9.36 -16.65
N TRP A 290 22.01 8.93 -16.34
CA TRP A 290 21.76 7.87 -15.36
C TRP A 290 22.40 6.55 -15.77
N ARG A 291 22.26 6.16 -17.05
CA ARG A 291 22.90 4.96 -17.57
C ARG A 291 24.43 5.03 -17.45
N ARG A 292 25.05 6.15 -17.83
CA ARG A 292 26.50 6.35 -17.66
C ARG A 292 26.95 6.24 -16.20
N PHE A 293 26.18 6.77 -15.27
CA PHE A 293 26.44 6.60 -13.84
C PHE A 293 26.31 5.13 -13.42
N TYR A 294 25.25 4.44 -13.86
CA TYR A 294 25.04 3.03 -13.57
C TYR A 294 26.20 2.15 -14.06
N ASP A 295 26.65 2.39 -15.29
CA ASP A 295 27.77 1.67 -15.89
C ASP A 295 29.10 1.99 -15.16
N SER A 296 29.32 3.24 -14.74
CA SER A 296 30.57 3.65 -14.09
C SER A 296 30.73 3.16 -12.65
N VAL A 297 29.63 2.91 -11.94
CA VAL A 297 29.67 2.27 -10.61
C VAL A 297 29.75 0.74 -10.69
N GLY A 298 29.65 0.19 -11.90
CA GLY A 298 29.92 -1.22 -12.17
C GLY A 298 31.36 -1.56 -11.81
N LEU A 299 31.56 -2.68 -11.09
CA LEU A 299 32.89 -3.18 -10.77
C LEU A 299 33.29 -4.24 -11.79
N ASP A 300 34.45 -4.04 -12.41
CA ASP A 300 35.10 -5.05 -13.25
C ASP A 300 35.30 -6.36 -12.45
N GLY A 301 35.18 -7.52 -13.11
CA GLY A 301 35.30 -8.82 -12.43
C GLY A 301 34.00 -9.32 -11.80
N ARG A 302 32.86 -8.64 -12.00
CA ARG A 302 31.57 -9.01 -11.40
C ARG A 302 30.47 -9.36 -12.39
N ASP A 303 30.79 -9.45 -13.67
CA ASP A 303 29.83 -9.89 -14.68
C ASP A 303 29.64 -11.42 -14.67
N ALA A 304 28.63 -11.89 -15.42
CA ALA A 304 28.29 -13.30 -15.50
C ALA A 304 29.38 -14.15 -16.19
N SER A 305 30.13 -13.55 -17.13
CA SER A 305 31.20 -14.23 -17.87
C SER A 305 32.40 -14.53 -16.99
N GLN A 306 32.68 -13.67 -16.00
CA GLN A 306 33.82 -13.78 -15.09
C GLN A 306 33.48 -14.58 -13.82
N ARG A 307 32.24 -14.50 -13.31
CA ARG A 307 31.82 -15.20 -12.07
C ARG A 307 31.12 -16.54 -12.31
N GLY A 308 30.67 -16.82 -13.54
CA GLY A 308 29.90 -18.02 -13.88
C GLY A 308 28.41 -17.96 -13.51
N TYR A 309 27.94 -16.90 -12.84
CA TYR A 309 26.52 -16.67 -12.58
C TYR A 309 26.17 -15.18 -12.57
N GLY A 310 24.98 -14.83 -13.07
CA GLY A 310 24.55 -13.44 -13.20
C GLY A 310 24.01 -12.86 -11.89
N LEU A 311 24.87 -12.25 -11.08
CA LEU A 311 24.50 -11.63 -9.79
C LEU A 311 23.34 -10.63 -9.94
N ARG A 312 23.34 -9.84 -11.02
CA ARG A 312 22.23 -8.94 -11.35
C ARG A 312 20.91 -9.69 -11.50
N ALA A 313 20.87 -10.80 -12.21
CA ALA A 313 19.64 -11.57 -12.41
C ALA A 313 19.16 -12.27 -11.12
N HIS A 314 20.06 -12.50 -10.17
CA HIS A 314 19.72 -13.08 -8.87
C HIS A 314 19.04 -12.07 -7.94
N TRP A 315 19.54 -10.84 -7.89
CA TRP A 315 19.04 -9.79 -6.99
C TRP A 315 18.02 -8.84 -7.65
N MET A 316 18.02 -8.73 -8.97
CA MET A 316 17.13 -7.87 -9.74
C MET A 316 16.28 -8.72 -10.69
N PRO A 317 15.00 -8.96 -10.34
CA PRO A 317 14.13 -9.77 -11.16
C PRO A 317 14.01 -9.25 -12.59
N LYS A 318 14.25 -10.13 -13.58
CA LYS A 318 14.25 -9.78 -15.01
C LYS A 318 12.97 -9.10 -15.50
N ARG A 319 11.83 -9.41 -14.87
CA ARG A 319 10.53 -8.81 -15.24
C ARG A 319 10.51 -7.28 -15.13
N PHE A 320 11.37 -6.68 -14.31
CA PHE A 320 11.45 -5.24 -14.15
C PHE A 320 12.35 -4.57 -15.18
N TRP A 321 13.21 -5.32 -15.86
CA TRP A 321 14.27 -4.74 -16.69
C TRP A 321 13.73 -3.91 -17.86
N GLY A 322 12.55 -4.24 -18.37
CA GLY A 322 11.90 -3.45 -19.43
C GLY A 322 11.48 -2.03 -19.00
N GLY A 323 11.35 -1.77 -17.71
CA GLY A 323 11.06 -0.43 -17.17
C GLY A 323 12.28 0.33 -16.64
N LEU A 324 13.48 -0.27 -16.73
CA LEU A 324 14.71 0.33 -16.21
C LEU A 324 15.45 1.06 -17.33
N VAL A 325 15.49 2.39 -17.26
CA VAL A 325 16.12 3.23 -18.28
C VAL A 325 17.62 2.97 -18.38
N GLU A 326 18.30 2.57 -17.29
CA GLU A 326 19.71 2.16 -17.31
C GLU A 326 19.99 0.91 -18.16
N LEU A 327 18.98 0.07 -18.39
CA LEU A 327 19.10 -1.13 -19.23
C LEU A 327 18.51 -0.93 -20.63
N SER A 328 17.83 0.20 -20.88
CA SER A 328 17.24 0.50 -22.17
C SER A 328 18.32 0.88 -23.19
N PRO A 329 18.36 0.25 -24.38
CA PRO A 329 19.25 0.65 -25.48
C PRO A 329 19.13 2.13 -25.85
N GLU A 330 17.93 2.72 -25.71
CA GLU A 330 17.66 4.11 -26.05
C GLU A 330 18.48 5.10 -25.20
N ALA A 331 18.80 4.74 -23.96
CA ALA A 331 19.60 5.56 -23.07
C ALA A 331 21.10 5.64 -23.47
N LEU A 332 21.52 5.04 -24.59
CA LEU A 332 22.86 5.26 -25.15
C LEU A 332 22.97 6.61 -25.86
N ASP A 333 21.86 7.09 -26.43
CA ASP A 333 21.79 8.37 -27.12
C ASP A 333 21.33 9.46 -26.13
N PRO A 334 22.21 10.42 -25.76
CA PRO A 334 21.81 11.52 -24.88
C PRO A 334 20.85 12.51 -25.55
N GLY A 335 20.59 12.38 -26.84
CA GLY A 335 19.84 13.37 -27.61
C GLY A 335 20.63 14.66 -27.86
N ALA A 336 20.01 15.59 -28.58
CA ALA A 336 20.65 16.85 -28.97
C ALA A 336 20.57 17.93 -27.87
N VAL A 337 19.64 17.81 -26.93
CA VAL A 337 19.34 18.85 -25.95
C VAL A 337 19.94 18.53 -24.60
N VAL A 338 20.76 19.45 -24.10
CA VAL A 338 21.26 19.44 -22.72
C VAL A 338 20.34 20.35 -21.88
N PRO A 339 19.64 19.81 -20.87
CA PRO A 339 18.81 20.64 -20.00
C PRO A 339 19.63 21.74 -19.32
N ALA A 340 19.05 22.93 -19.16
CA ALA A 340 19.73 24.10 -18.60
C ALA A 340 20.37 23.84 -17.22
N ALA A 341 19.78 22.97 -16.41
CA ALA A 341 20.31 22.56 -15.11
C ALA A 341 21.68 21.86 -15.19
N TYR A 342 22.00 21.25 -16.34
CA TYR A 342 23.24 20.53 -16.60
C TYR A 342 24.16 21.27 -17.58
N SER A 343 23.74 22.41 -18.10
CA SER A 343 24.56 23.24 -18.99
C SER A 343 25.73 23.87 -18.22
N PRO A 344 26.98 23.78 -18.72
CA PRO A 344 28.17 24.26 -18.04
C PRO A 344 28.18 25.76 -17.70
N THR A 345 27.33 26.55 -18.35
CA THR A 345 27.34 28.01 -18.31
C THR A 345 26.47 28.63 -17.19
N GLY A 346 25.82 27.81 -16.34
CA GLY A 346 24.76 28.26 -15.42
C GLY A 346 25.14 28.59 -13.97
N ARG A 347 26.33 28.22 -13.45
CA ARG A 347 26.76 28.62 -12.10
C ARG A 347 28.28 28.80 -12.04
N GLY A 348 28.72 30.04 -11.81
CA GLY A 348 30.07 30.31 -11.36
C GLY A 348 30.36 29.53 -10.09
N HIS A 349 31.20 28.49 -10.19
CA HIS A 349 31.88 27.92 -9.04
C HIS A 349 32.82 28.99 -8.46
N THR A 350 32.36 29.74 -7.46
CA THR A 350 33.30 30.19 -6.43
C THR A 350 33.78 28.92 -5.74
N LYS A 351 35.05 28.55 -5.98
CA LYS A 351 35.76 27.52 -5.25
C LYS A 351 35.66 27.82 -3.75
N ALA A 352 34.75 27.15 -3.04
CA ALA A 352 34.91 26.98 -1.61
C ALA A 352 36.05 25.96 -1.44
N ALA A 353 37.16 26.43 -0.90
CA ALA A 353 38.33 25.61 -0.60
C ALA A 353 37.90 24.41 0.25
N VAL A 354 38.21 23.21 -0.24
CA VAL A 354 38.21 21.99 0.58
C VAL A 354 39.37 22.12 1.56
N PRO A 355 39.18 22.06 2.89
CA PRO A 355 40.29 22.05 3.81
C PRO A 355 41.05 20.74 3.61
N HIS A 356 42.32 20.86 3.24
CA HIS A 356 43.25 19.74 3.15
C HIS A 356 43.32 19.04 4.51
N LEU A 357 42.82 17.81 4.57
CA LEU A 357 43.21 16.84 5.59
C LEU A 357 44.68 16.50 5.34
N GLY A 358 45.55 17.06 6.18
CA GLY A 358 46.98 16.82 6.15
C GLY A 358 47.30 15.33 6.26
N GLN A 359 47.98 14.81 5.25
CA GLN A 359 48.75 13.59 5.35
C GLN A 359 50.02 13.93 6.15
N GLY A 360 50.06 13.51 7.42
CA GLY A 360 51.30 13.49 8.18
C GLY A 360 52.22 12.43 7.59
N THR A 361 53.30 12.88 6.95
CA THR A 361 54.44 12.07 6.59
C THR A 361 55.21 11.71 7.85
N ALA A 362 55.26 10.41 8.17
CA ALA A 362 56.27 9.84 9.04
C ALA A 362 57.33 9.23 8.13
N GLU A 363 58.37 9.99 7.82
CA GLU A 363 59.65 9.46 7.33
C GLU A 363 60.63 9.37 8.49
N SER A 364 61.33 8.23 8.50
CA SER A 364 62.32 7.80 9.46
C SER A 364 63.72 8.25 9.02
N GLN A 365 64.65 8.21 9.99
CA GLN A 365 66.12 8.22 9.86
C GLN A 365 66.80 9.60 9.89
N THR A 366 67.40 9.99 11.02
CA THR A 366 68.73 9.56 11.51
C THR A 366 68.92 9.98 12.96
#